data_AF-A0A383BDE0-F1
#
_entry.id   AF-A0A383BDE0-F1
#
_cell.length_a   1.000
_cell.length_b   1.000
_cell.length_c   1.000
_cell.angle_alpha   90.00
_cell.angle_beta   90.00
_cell.angle_gamma   90.00
#
_symmetry.space_group_name_H-M   'P 1'
#
loop_
_entity.id
_entity.type
_entity.pdbx_description
1 polymer ?
#
loop_
_entity_poly.entity_id
_entity_poly.type
_entity_poly.pdbx_seq_one_letter_code
_entity_poly.pdbx_strand_id
1 'polypeptide(L)'
;MKRKIAIFTGNRAEYGLQFPILKAVKEHEGLEYKLLVSGAHLDKNFGNTLKEINKDGFEVHEEIKIDMDAASLTSTVNAIGSGILSIGKALQRIRPDIM
;
A
#
# COMPACT_ATOMS: atom_id res chain seq x y z
N MET A 1 21.50 -1.52 -11.90
CA MET A 1 20.40 -2.14 -11.12
C MET A 1 19.54 -1.01 -10.58
N LYS A 2 18.21 -1.11 -10.67
CA LYS A 2 17.32 -0.05 -10.14
C LYS A 2 17.20 -0.17 -8.63
N ARG A 3 17.10 0.96 -7.92
CA ARG A 3 16.82 0.99 -6.49
C ARG A 3 15.32 0.77 -6.26
N LYS A 4 14.96 -0.18 -5.41
CA LYS A 4 13.56 -0.55 -5.12
C LYS A 4 13.00 0.30 -3.99
N ILE A 5 11.92 1.01 -4.27
CA ILE A 5 11.22 1.87 -3.32
C ILE A 5 9.87 1.23 -3.01
N ALA A 6 9.69 0.69 -1.80
CA ALA A 6 8.38 0.26 -1.34
C ALA A 6 7.55 1.48 -0.95
N ILE A 7 6.32 1.56 -1.42
CA ILE A 7 5.41 2.66 -1.12
C ILE A 7 4.12 2.03 -0.60
N PHE A 8 3.73 2.37 0.62
CA PHE A 8 2.53 1.85 1.25
C PHE A 8 1.43 2.90 1.27
N THR A 9 0.21 2.49 0.93
CA THR A 9 -0.98 3.30 1.13
C THR A 9 -2.17 2.48 1.65
N GLY A 10 -2.83 2.96 2.69
CA GLY A 10 -3.96 2.32 3.34
C GLY A 10 -5.32 2.96 3.03
N ASN A 11 -5.35 4.14 2.42
CA ASN A 11 -6.58 4.82 2.04
C ASN A 11 -6.37 5.90 0.96
N ARG A 12 -7.48 6.34 0.36
CA ARG A 12 -7.50 7.34 -0.72
C ARG A 12 -6.86 8.69 -0.37
N ALA A 13 -7.01 9.16 0.86
CA ALA A 13 -6.46 10.46 1.27
C ALA A 13 -4.92 10.40 1.31
N GLU A 14 -4.37 9.32 1.87
CA GLU A 14 -2.94 9.06 1.85
C GLU A 14 -2.42 8.85 0.42
N TYR A 15 -3.12 8.05 -0.40
CA TYR A 15 -2.74 7.84 -1.79
C TYR A 15 -2.66 9.15 -2.58
N GLY A 16 -3.63 10.05 -2.41
CA GLY A 16 -3.65 11.35 -3.07
C GLY A 16 -2.43 12.21 -2.73
N LEU A 17 -1.95 12.16 -1.48
CA LEU A 17 -0.73 12.86 -1.06
C LEU A 17 0.54 12.22 -1.65
N GLN A 18 0.55 10.90 -1.80
CA GLN A 18 1.69 10.15 -2.32
C GLN A 18 1.75 10.10 -3.86
N PHE A 19 0.65 10.38 -4.56
CA PHE A 19 0.56 10.36 -6.03
C PHE A 19 1.73 11.04 -6.75
N PRO A 20 2.12 12.30 -6.43
CA PRO A 20 3.25 12.95 -7.11
C PRO A 20 4.58 12.22 -6.86
N ILE A 21 4.78 11.65 -5.67
CA ILE A 21 5.98 10.88 -5.33
C ILE A 21 6.00 9.58 -6.13
N LEU A 22 4.91 8.83 -6.13
CA LEU A 22 4.78 7.58 -6.87
C LEU A 22 4.99 7.79 -8.38
N LYS A 23 4.46 8.87 -8.93
CA LYS A 23 4.70 9.27 -10.33
C LYS A 23 6.17 9.56 -10.61
N ALA A 24 6.82 10.36 -9.76
CA ALA A 24 8.24 10.68 -9.90
C ALA A 24 9.13 9.44 -9.83
N VAL A 25 8.84 8.50 -8.92
CA VAL A 25 9.57 7.23 -8.82
C VAL A 25 9.40 6.37 -10.07
N LYS A 26 8.18 6.31 -10.62
CA LYS A 26 7.88 5.57 -11.86
C LYS A 26 8.62 6.14 -13.09
N GLU A 27 8.75 7.45 -13.17
CA GLU A 27 9.40 8.15 -14.29
C GLU A 27 10.94 8.15 -14.21
N HIS A 28 11.51 7.82 -13.05
CA HIS A 28 12.94 7.86 -12.83
C HIS A 28 13.64 6.55 -13.27
N GLU A 29 14.60 6.63 -14.20
CA GLU A 29 15.26 5.46 -14.79
C GLU A 29 16.00 4.57 -13.77
N GLY A 30 16.57 5.18 -12.73
CA GLY A 30 17.28 4.48 -11.65
C GLY A 30 16.40 3.89 -10.55
N LEU A 31 15.09 4.10 -10.56
CA LEU A 31 14.18 3.68 -9.49
C LEU A 31 13.12 2.70 -9.98
N GLU A 32 12.66 1.84 -9.07
CA GLU A 32 11.55 0.91 -9.28
C GLU A 32 10.62 0.99 -8.07
N TYR A 33 9.35 1.33 -8.28
CA TYR A 33 8.37 1.35 -7.20
C TYR A 33 7.81 -0.05 -6.93
N LYS A 34 7.43 -0.31 -5.68
CA LYS A 34 6.68 -1.48 -5.22
C LYS A 34 5.51 -0.98 -4.37
N LEU A 35 4.36 -0.80 -5.03
CA LEU A 35 3.16 -0.25 -4.39
C LEU A 35 2.45 -1.34 -3.58
N LEU A 36 2.33 -1.11 -2.28
CA LEU A 36 1.61 -1.94 -1.32
C LEU A 36 0.33 -1.23 -0.93
N VAL A 37 -0.81 -1.90 -1.09
CA VAL A 37 -2.12 -1.32 -0.78
C VAL A 37 -2.80 -2.09 0.34
N SER A 38 -3.47 -1.39 1.24
CA SER A 38 -4.12 -2.00 2.41
C SER A 38 -5.40 -1.25 2.79
N GLY A 39 -5.98 -1.65 3.92
CA GLY A 39 -7.04 -0.91 4.59
C GLY A 39 -8.25 -0.65 3.71
N ALA A 40 -8.68 0.60 3.69
CA ALA A 40 -9.85 1.05 2.95
C ALA A 40 -9.72 0.89 1.43
N HIS A 41 -8.51 0.66 0.89
CA HIS A 41 -8.38 0.32 -0.53
C HIS A 41 -8.98 -1.05 -0.88
N LEU A 42 -8.85 -2.02 0.03
CA LEU A 42 -9.29 -3.39 -0.18
C LEU A 42 -10.75 -3.62 0.22
N ASP A 43 -11.35 -2.66 0.92
CA ASP A 43 -12.74 -2.75 1.35
C ASP A 43 -13.69 -2.23 0.25
N LYS A 44 -14.56 -3.11 -0.22
CA LYS A 44 -15.55 -2.84 -1.27
C LYS A 44 -16.55 -1.74 -0.87
N ASN A 45 -16.75 -1.51 0.42
CA ASN A 45 -17.65 -0.48 0.94
C ASN A 45 -17.09 0.94 0.81
N PHE A 46 -15.77 1.09 0.63
CA PHE A 46 -15.08 2.39 0.57
C PHE A 46 -14.80 2.87 -0.87
N GLY A 47 -15.57 2.41 -1.85
CA GLY A 47 -15.66 3.08 -3.16
C GLY A 47 -14.71 2.57 -4.25
N ASN A 48 -14.18 1.35 -4.14
CA ASN A 48 -13.33 0.71 -5.17
C ASN A 48 -12.08 1.54 -5.54
N THR A 49 -11.38 2.10 -4.56
CA THR A 49 -10.24 2.99 -4.80
C THR A 49 -9.05 2.31 -5.48
N LEU A 50 -8.97 0.97 -5.49
CA LEU A 50 -8.06 0.21 -6.38
C LEU A 50 -8.27 0.54 -7.87
N LYS A 51 -9.51 0.81 -8.28
CA LYS A 51 -9.81 1.20 -9.67
C LYS A 51 -9.22 2.57 -9.99
N GLU A 52 -9.16 3.48 -9.03
CA GLU A 52 -8.51 4.79 -9.19
C GLU A 52 -7.01 4.60 -9.41
N ILE A 53 -6.34 3.81 -8.55
CA ILE A 53 -4.91 3.48 -8.68
C ILE A 53 -4.59 2.88 -10.06
N ASN A 54 -5.40 1.92 -10.50
CA ASN A 54 -5.23 1.28 -11.81
C ASN A 54 -5.48 2.25 -12.97
N LYS A 55 -6.49 3.12 -12.85
CA LYS A 55 -6.81 4.15 -13.86
C LYS A 55 -5.69 5.17 -14.00
N ASP A 56 -5.01 5.47 -12.90
CA ASP A 56 -3.83 6.34 -12.86
C ASP A 56 -2.57 5.65 -13.42
N GLY A 57 -2.69 4.38 -13.82
CA GLY A 57 -1.65 3.60 -14.49
C GLY A 57 -0.60 3.04 -13.54
N PHE A 58 -0.92 2.90 -12.25
CA PHE A 58 -0.05 2.23 -11.29
C PHE A 58 -0.46 0.79 -11.09
N GLU A 59 0.52 -0.09 -10.98
CA GLU A 59 0.30 -1.50 -10.67
C GLU A 59 0.47 -1.73 -9.17
N VAL A 60 -0.50 -2.40 -8.57
CA VAL A 60 -0.40 -2.86 -7.18
C VAL A 60 0.53 -4.06 -7.15
N HIS A 61 1.64 -3.94 -6.42
CA HIS A 61 2.59 -5.04 -6.27
C HIS A 61 2.08 -6.09 -5.27
N GLU A 62 1.52 -5.65 -4.14
CA GLU A 62 0.95 -6.56 -3.15
C GLU A 62 -0.23 -5.92 -2.40
N GLU A 63 -1.28 -6.70 -2.16
CA GLU A 63 -2.40 -6.34 -1.30
C GLU A 63 -2.14 -6.84 0.13
N ILE A 64 -2.01 -5.91 1.06
CA ILE A 64 -1.78 -6.19 2.48
C ILE A 64 -3.13 -6.29 3.19
N LYS A 65 -3.53 -7.52 3.52
CA LYS A 65 -4.74 -7.76 4.31
C LYS A 65 -4.48 -7.55 5.80
N ILE A 66 -5.40 -6.83 6.44
CA ILE A 66 -5.41 -6.53 7.88
C ILE A 66 -6.78 -6.85 8.46
N ASP A 67 -6.84 -7.16 9.75
CA ASP A 67 -8.10 -7.43 10.44
C ASP A 67 -8.85 -6.11 10.72
N MET A 68 -9.87 -5.80 9.92
CA MET A 68 -10.69 -4.58 10.04
C MET A 68 -12.06 -4.81 10.68
N ASP A 69 -12.26 -5.89 11.43
CA ASP A 69 -13.56 -6.14 12.05
C ASP A 69 -13.87 -5.06 13.10
N ALA A 70 -14.77 -4.13 12.77
CA ALA A 70 -15.08 -2.93 13.57
C ALA A 70 -16.05 -3.19 14.75
N ALA A 71 -16.22 -4.44 15.17
CA ALA A 71 -17.20 -4.82 16.18
C ALA A 71 -16.78 -4.58 17.64
N SER A 72 -15.54 -4.14 17.92
CA SER A 72 -15.02 -4.09 19.30
C SER A 72 -14.07 -2.92 19.59
N LEU A 73 -13.83 -2.65 20.87
CA LEU A 73 -12.82 -1.68 21.33
C LEU A 73 -11.39 -2.09 20.96
N THR A 74 -11.13 -3.38 20.72
CA THR A 74 -9.79 -3.90 20.39
C THR A 74 -9.51 -3.95 18.89
N SER A 75 -10.53 -3.70 18.06
CA SER A 75 -10.48 -3.80 16.60
C SER A 75 -9.32 -3.02 15.99
N THR A 76 -9.10 -1.78 16.42
CA THR A 76 -8.00 -0.94 15.91
C THR A 76 -6.63 -1.52 16.26
N VAL A 77 -6.45 -2.02 17.47
CA VAL A 77 -5.18 -2.60 17.91
C VAL A 77 -4.87 -3.89 17.15
N ASN A 78 -5.89 -4.72 16.91
CA ASN A 78 -5.76 -5.93 16.10
C ASN A 78 -5.43 -5.60 14.63
N ALA A 79 -6.05 -4.57 14.05
CA ALA A 79 -5.75 -4.09 12.71
C ALA A 79 -4.29 -3.66 12.58
N ILE A 80 -3.78 -2.91 13.56
CA ILE A 80 -2.38 -2.46 13.60
C ILE A 80 -1.44 -3.66 13.73
N GLY A 81 -1.70 -4.56 14.68
CA GLY A 81 -0.87 -5.74 14.91
C GLY A 81 -0.79 -6.67 13.69
N SER A 82 -1.94 -6.98 13.09
CA SER A 82 -2.00 -7.77 11.86
C SER A 82 -1.33 -7.06 10.69
N GLY A 83 -1.49 -5.73 10.57
CA GLY A 83 -0.80 -4.90 9.58
C GLY A 83 0.72 -4.98 9.66
N ILE A 84 1.29 -4.82 10.86
CA ILE A 84 2.73 -4.93 11.08
C ILE A 84 3.26 -6.30 10.62
N LEU A 85 2.57 -7.38 11.00
CA LEU A 85 2.97 -8.74 10.62
C LEU A 85 2.86 -8.97 9.10
N SER A 86 1.79 -8.50 8.46
CA SER A 86 1.58 -8.64 7.02
C SER A 86 2.59 -7.83 6.20
N ILE A 87 2.83 -6.57 6.58
CA ILE A 87 3.85 -5.71 5.95
C ILE A 87 5.23 -6.32 6.11
N GLY A 88 5.59 -6.82 7.30
CA GLY A 88 6.88 -7.48 7.53
C GLY A 88 7.13 -8.64 6.58
N LYS A 89 6.12 -9.48 6.33
CA LYS A 89 6.19 -10.58 5.35
C LYS A 89 6.36 -10.07 3.92
N ALA A 90 5.65 -9.01 3.54
CA ALA A 90 5.78 -8.39 2.22
C ALA A 90 7.19 -7.82 2.00
N LEU A 91 7.71 -7.06 2.95
CA LEU A 91 9.05 -6.48 2.89
C LEU A 91 10.13 -7.56 2.81
N GLN A 92 9.97 -8.69 3.50
CA GLN A 92 10.89 -9.83 3.39
C GLN A 92 10.96 -10.40 1.97
N ARG A 93 9.83 -10.46 1.24
CA ARG A 93 9.80 -10.89 -0.16
C ARG A 93 10.37 -9.84 -1.11
N ILE A 94 9.96 -8.60 -0.94
CA ILE A 94 10.30 -7.48 -1.84
C ILE A 94 11.79 -7.13 -1.73
N ARG A 95 12.32 -7.13 -0.50
CA ARG A 95 13.65 -6.63 -0.12
C ARG A 95 13.90 -5.24 -0.73
N PRO A 96 13.11 -4.21 -0.34
CA PRO A 96 13.29 -2.86 -0.86
C PRO A 96 14.53 -2.21 -0.24
N ASP A 97 15.07 -1.21 -0.94
CA ASP A 97 16.20 -0.41 -0.44
C ASP A 97 15.73 0.75 0.45
N ILE A 98 14.48 1.18 0.29
CA ILE A 98 13.77 2.18 1.09
C ILE A 98 12.29 1.79 1.15
N MET A 99 11.65 2.04 2.31
CA MET A 99 10.20 2.17 2.46
C MET A 99 9.89 3.56 3.03
#